data_AF-A0A9D4TLU9-F1
#
_entry.id   AF-A0A9D4TLU9-F1
#
_cell.length_a   1.000
_cell.length_b   1.000
_cell.length_c   1.000
_cell.angle_alpha   90.00
_cell.angle_beta   90.00
_cell.angle_gamma   90.00
#
_symmetry.space_group_name_H-M   'P 1'
#
loop_
_entity.id
_entity.type
_entity.pdbx_description
1 polymer ?
#
loop_
_entity_poly.entity_id
_entity_poly.type
_entity_poly.pdbx_seq_one_letter_code
_entity_poly.pdbx_strand_id
1 'polypeptide(L)'
;MAGSHAVAPQRSSTINGVAAAASPSRRPLPLQLRLLRRLEQTAALIAVFTQLALFIRSRDVPRPAKELARQAALGLLRAGALSVALCLPDRLWLKYRVALIVFFRAAITLAHTLSEAPGQAEPSLFTARPASPGFQGAVQDWLRVAVGTRLLVITVTGSILQLQPLAVVLLQTMLFAASADMRAVCSTQLLTDALSQRRLVGVRQVLEVAVPVLGPIWSHAAQTEAWRPEQSSRQGSCLTMLIFQHLVVGVVVPVVVAAHTSLPDWKAEEQQQHLEQEPQQQQSPALGLWQQHAAALIQQVQQLAAAAGRAWSRANDGLTQLCRWGALPPHQTFVLIVLLLANLYLLSQAAAFHLIADQPL
;
A
#
# COMPACT_ATOMS: atom_id res chain seq x y z
N MET A 1 -66.20 22.04 71.21
CA MET A 1 -64.74 21.80 71.30
C MET A 1 -64.35 20.92 70.12
N ALA A 2 -63.97 21.55 69.00
CA ALA A 2 -63.59 20.88 67.76
C ALA A 2 -62.21 21.42 67.37
N GLY A 3 -61.18 20.60 67.56
CA GLY A 3 -59.79 20.91 67.23
C GLY A 3 -59.50 20.45 65.80
N SER A 4 -59.39 21.41 64.88
CA SER A 4 -59.04 21.20 63.48
C SER A 4 -57.54 20.87 63.38
N HIS A 5 -57.20 19.63 63.04
CA HIS A 5 -55.84 19.21 62.73
C HIS A 5 -55.48 19.62 61.30
N ALA A 6 -54.69 20.68 61.16
CA ALA A 6 -54.06 21.05 59.90
C ALA A 6 -52.89 20.10 59.60
N VAL A 7 -53.12 19.14 58.70
CA VAL A 7 -52.08 18.26 58.15
C VAL A 7 -51.38 19.00 57.00
N ALA A 8 -50.11 19.35 57.21
CA ALA A 8 -49.28 19.99 56.20
C ALA A 8 -48.93 18.99 55.08
N PRO A 9 -48.93 19.42 53.79
CA PRO A 9 -48.58 18.54 52.68
C PRO A 9 -47.07 18.24 52.67
N GLN A 10 -46.74 16.97 52.88
CA GLN A 10 -45.41 16.41 52.75
C GLN A 10 -44.98 16.51 51.28
N ARG A 11 -44.17 17.53 50.93
CA ARG A 11 -43.49 17.62 49.63
C ARG A 11 -42.43 16.51 49.57
N SER A 12 -42.79 15.38 48.98
CA SER A 12 -41.86 14.35 48.55
C SER A 12 -40.96 14.90 47.44
N SER A 13 -39.82 15.46 47.83
CA SER A 13 -38.71 15.76 46.92
C SER A 13 -38.08 14.43 46.47
N THR A 14 -38.65 13.81 45.43
CA THR A 14 -37.94 12.85 44.60
C THR A 14 -36.83 13.61 43.89
N ILE A 15 -35.69 13.72 44.56
CA ILE A 15 -34.41 14.03 43.95
C ILE A 15 -34.15 12.85 43.01
N ASN A 16 -34.57 13.01 41.75
CA ASN A 16 -34.08 12.21 40.64
C ASN A 16 -32.57 12.43 40.61
N GLY A 17 -31.85 11.56 41.33
CA GLY A 17 -30.41 11.44 41.23
C GLY A 17 -30.11 11.03 39.81
N VAL A 18 -29.96 12.02 38.94
CA VAL A 18 -29.27 11.88 37.67
C VAL A 18 -27.87 11.45 38.08
N ALA A 19 -27.67 10.14 38.18
CA ALA A 19 -26.37 9.54 38.38
C ALA A 19 -25.49 10.15 37.30
N ALA A 20 -24.62 11.06 37.69
CA ALA A 20 -23.70 11.74 36.79
C ALA A 20 -22.96 10.62 36.09
N ALA A 21 -23.35 10.33 34.85
CA ALA A 21 -22.85 9.22 34.07
C ALA A 21 -21.35 9.42 34.01
N ALA A 22 -20.63 8.66 34.84
CA ALA A 22 -19.19 8.80 34.98
C ALA A 22 -18.62 8.71 33.58
N SER A 23 -18.03 9.81 33.11
CA SER A 23 -17.55 9.91 31.74
C SER A 23 -16.63 8.72 31.54
N PRO A 24 -16.94 7.81 30.58
CA PRO A 24 -16.27 6.52 30.49
C PRO A 24 -14.77 6.75 30.50
N SER A 25 -14.13 6.31 31.57
CA SER A 25 -12.72 6.57 31.86
C SER A 25 -11.91 6.13 30.66
N ARG A 26 -11.33 7.08 29.93
CA ARG A 26 -10.60 6.82 28.69
C ARG A 26 -9.39 5.96 29.03
N ARG A 27 -9.46 4.66 28.72
CA ARG A 27 -8.31 3.76 28.85
C ARG A 27 -7.16 4.32 28.00
N PRO A 28 -5.94 4.44 28.56
CA PRO A 28 -4.78 4.92 27.81
C PRO A 28 -4.44 3.91 26.70
N LEU A 29 -3.99 4.43 25.56
CA LEU A 29 -3.59 3.59 24.44
C LEU A 29 -2.31 2.78 24.74
N PRO A 30 -2.22 1.53 24.25
CA PRO A 30 -0.99 0.75 24.28
C PRO A 30 0.22 1.54 23.78
N LEU A 31 1.37 1.36 24.43
CA LEU A 31 2.60 2.07 24.09
C LEU A 31 3.04 1.82 22.64
N GLN A 32 2.82 0.61 22.12
CA GLN A 32 3.15 0.23 20.74
C GLN A 32 2.41 1.10 19.71
N LEU A 33 1.10 1.36 19.90
CA LEU A 33 0.31 2.19 18.98
C LEU A 33 0.75 3.66 19.01
N ARG A 34 1.19 4.15 20.17
CA ARG A 34 1.75 5.51 20.30
C ARG A 34 3.10 5.63 19.58
N LEU A 35 3.97 4.62 19.70
CA LEU A 35 5.25 4.59 18.96
C LEU A 35 5.02 4.52 17.45
N LEU A 36 4.09 3.68 17.01
CA LEU A 36 3.72 3.57 15.60
C LEU A 36 3.28 4.92 15.03
N ARG A 37 2.36 5.61 15.72
CA ARG A 37 1.91 6.94 15.30
C ARG A 37 3.07 7.94 15.20
N ARG A 38 4.01 7.93 16.15
CA ARG A 38 5.20 8.81 16.12
C ARG A 38 6.12 8.50 14.94
N LEU A 39 6.32 7.22 14.61
CA LEU A 39 7.10 6.82 13.43
C LEU A 39 6.45 7.35 12.14
N GLU A 40 5.12 7.27 12.03
CA GLU A 40 4.38 7.77 10.87
C GLU A 40 4.45 9.30 10.75
N GLN A 41 4.27 10.01 11.86
CA GLN A 41 4.44 11.46 11.93
C GLN A 41 5.85 11.88 11.53
N THR A 42 6.87 11.17 12.02
CA THR A 42 8.27 11.44 11.69
C THR A 42 8.55 11.20 10.21
N ALA A 43 8.03 10.11 9.64
CA ALA A 43 8.14 9.83 8.21
C ALA A 43 7.45 10.91 7.35
N ALA A 44 6.25 11.35 7.74
CA ALA A 44 5.54 12.42 7.06
C ALA A 44 6.31 13.75 7.15
N LEU A 45 6.88 14.06 8.31
CA LEU A 45 7.70 15.25 8.54
C LEU A 45 8.95 15.26 7.66
N ILE A 46 9.69 14.15 7.61
CA ILE A 46 10.86 13.97 6.74
C ILE A 46 10.46 14.16 5.27
N ALA A 47 9.31 13.62 4.85
CA ALA A 47 8.83 13.74 3.48
C ALA A 47 8.49 15.20 3.12
N VAL A 48 7.90 15.97 4.03
CA VAL A 48 7.65 17.41 3.84
C VAL A 48 8.95 18.19 3.75
N PHE A 49 9.90 17.98 4.68
CA PHE A 49 11.20 18.66 4.64
C PHE A 49 11.99 18.33 3.38
N THR A 50 11.98 17.07 2.95
CA THR A 50 12.63 16.65 1.70
C THR A 50 12.02 17.36 0.50
N GLN A 51 10.69 17.43 0.40
CA GLN A 51 10.02 18.14 -0.68
C GLN A 51 10.34 19.65 -0.66
N LEU A 52 10.36 20.27 0.52
CA LEU A 52 10.70 21.67 0.69
C LEU A 52 12.16 21.96 0.30
N ALA A 53 13.10 21.11 0.72
CA ALA A 53 14.50 21.22 0.36
C ALA A 53 14.71 21.10 -1.16
N LEU A 54 14.03 20.14 -1.80
CA LEU A 54 14.04 20.01 -3.26
C LEU A 54 13.46 21.24 -3.95
N PHE A 55 12.36 21.79 -3.43
CA PHE A 55 11.75 23.01 -3.95
C PHE A 55 12.68 24.22 -3.83
N ILE A 56 13.32 24.42 -2.67
CA ILE A 56 14.28 25.51 -2.44
C ILE A 56 15.49 25.37 -3.37
N ARG A 57 16.08 24.17 -3.44
CA ARG A 57 17.24 23.91 -4.31
C ARG A 57 16.92 24.08 -5.79
N SER A 58 15.65 23.96 -6.17
CA SER A 58 15.22 24.13 -7.54
C SER A 58 14.92 25.57 -7.96
N ARG A 59 15.01 26.55 -7.06
CA ARG A 59 14.66 27.96 -7.35
C ARG A 59 15.54 28.60 -8.43
N ASP A 60 16.80 28.19 -8.52
CA ASP A 60 17.78 28.81 -9.43
C ASP A 60 17.70 28.27 -10.86
N VAL A 61 16.91 27.22 -11.10
CA VAL A 61 16.73 26.61 -12.42
C VAL A 61 15.35 27.00 -12.95
N PRO A 62 15.25 27.71 -14.09
CA PRO A 62 13.95 28.07 -14.67
C PRO A 62 13.16 26.80 -14.99
N ARG A 63 11.94 26.69 -14.44
CA ARG A 63 11.05 25.54 -14.61
C ARG A 63 9.76 25.92 -15.33
N PRO A 64 9.21 25.03 -16.15
CA PRO A 64 7.89 25.24 -16.72
C PRO A 64 6.83 25.32 -15.61
N ALA A 65 5.80 26.14 -15.79
CA ALA A 65 4.74 26.34 -14.80
C ALA A 65 4.05 25.03 -14.37
N LYS A 66 3.92 24.06 -15.29
CA LYS A 66 3.41 22.71 -15.01
C LYS A 66 4.21 21.99 -13.93
N GLU A 67 5.53 22.09 -13.96
CA GLU A 67 6.41 21.43 -13.00
C GLU A 67 6.33 22.09 -11.61
N LEU A 68 6.22 23.42 -11.57
CA LEU A 68 6.01 24.16 -10.32
C LEU A 68 4.65 23.81 -9.70
N ALA A 69 3.58 23.76 -10.49
CA ALA A 69 2.25 23.36 -10.03
C ALA A 69 2.26 21.93 -9.48
N ARG A 70 2.96 21.01 -10.14
CA ARG A 70 3.17 19.64 -9.66
C ARG A 70 3.89 19.60 -8.32
N GLN A 71 5.02 20.30 -8.19
CA GLN A 71 5.77 20.35 -6.95
C GLN A 71 4.97 20.96 -5.80
N ALA A 72 4.17 21.99 -6.09
CA ALA A 72 3.26 22.59 -5.13
C ALA A 72 2.16 21.61 -4.70
N ALA A 73 1.51 20.92 -5.65
CA ALA A 73 0.49 19.91 -5.36
C ALA A 73 1.05 18.76 -4.49
N LEU A 74 2.23 18.26 -4.81
CA LEU A 74 2.93 17.24 -4.01
C LEU A 74 3.29 17.76 -2.61
N GLY A 75 3.71 19.02 -2.51
CA GLY A 75 3.96 19.70 -1.24
C GLY A 75 2.70 19.78 -0.37
N LEU A 76 1.58 20.22 -0.95
CA LEU A 76 0.28 20.31 -0.29
C LEU A 76 -0.24 18.94 0.15
N LEU A 77 -0.13 17.90 -0.68
CA LEU A 77 -0.53 16.54 -0.31
C LEU A 77 0.27 16.00 0.87
N ARG A 78 1.60 16.22 0.89
CA ARG A 78 2.45 15.79 2.01
C ARG A 78 2.19 16.60 3.28
N ALA A 79 2.02 17.91 3.16
CA ALA A 79 1.65 18.77 4.28
C ALA A 79 0.27 18.41 4.85
N GLY A 80 -0.68 18.09 3.98
CA GLY A 80 -2.00 17.58 4.36
C GLY A 80 -1.90 16.25 5.12
N ALA A 81 -1.13 15.29 4.61
CA ALA A 81 -0.90 14.01 5.30
C ALA A 81 -0.29 14.21 6.70
N LEU A 82 0.71 15.09 6.82
CA LEU A 82 1.31 15.45 8.11
C LEU A 82 0.29 16.12 9.04
N SER A 83 -0.50 17.06 8.51
CA SER A 83 -1.51 17.79 9.29
C SER A 83 -2.58 16.84 9.83
N VAL A 84 -3.07 15.91 9.01
CA VAL A 84 -3.99 14.86 9.47
C VAL A 84 -3.33 13.97 10.52
N ALA A 85 -2.07 13.55 10.31
CA ALA A 85 -1.35 12.72 11.28
C ALA A 85 -1.09 13.43 12.62
N LEU A 86 -0.95 14.76 12.64
CA LEU A 86 -0.74 15.55 13.86
C LEU A 86 -2.04 15.93 14.56
N CYS A 87 -3.06 16.36 13.81
CA CYS A 87 -4.27 16.97 14.38
C CYS A 87 -5.38 15.95 14.69
N LEU A 88 -5.39 14.77 14.06
CA LEU A 88 -6.50 13.84 14.24
C LEU A 88 -6.42 13.16 15.63
N PRO A 89 -7.52 13.07 16.41
CA PRO A 89 -7.52 12.35 17.68
C PRO A 89 -7.08 10.88 17.51
N ASP A 90 -6.35 10.30 18.47
CA ASP A 90 -5.77 8.95 18.35
C ASP A 90 -6.78 7.88 17.91
N ARG A 91 -8.00 7.91 18.47
CA ARG A 91 -9.06 6.95 18.14
C ARG A 91 -9.50 7.07 16.68
N LEU A 92 -9.67 8.30 16.20
CA LEU A 92 -10.05 8.56 14.81
C LEU A 92 -8.89 8.23 13.87
N TRP A 93 -7.65 8.54 14.26
CA TRP A 93 -6.46 8.10 13.53
C TRP A 93 -6.45 6.59 13.37
N LEU A 94 -6.49 5.81 14.45
CA LEU A 94 -6.46 4.35 14.38
C LEU A 94 -7.64 3.77 13.57
N LYS A 95 -8.83 4.37 13.67
CA LYS A 95 -10.00 3.95 12.90
C LYS A 95 -9.78 4.10 11.39
N TYR A 96 -9.31 5.27 10.96
CA TYR A 96 -9.17 5.64 9.54
C TYR A 96 -7.74 5.51 8.99
N ARG A 97 -6.77 5.06 9.80
CA ARG A 97 -5.32 5.04 9.51
C ARG A 97 -5.00 4.44 8.16
N VAL A 98 -5.47 3.21 7.92
CA VAL A 98 -5.20 2.47 6.68
C VAL A 98 -5.75 3.23 5.47
N ALA A 99 -7.00 3.70 5.55
CA ALA A 99 -7.64 4.44 4.46
C ALA A 99 -6.93 5.76 4.17
N LEU A 100 -6.57 6.53 5.21
CA LEU A 100 -5.84 7.79 5.07
C LEU A 100 -4.46 7.59 4.44
N ILE A 101 -3.71 6.60 4.91
CA ILE A 101 -2.39 6.25 4.36
C ILE A 101 -2.50 5.86 2.88
N VAL A 102 -3.42 4.95 2.56
CA VAL A 102 -3.64 4.47 1.18
C VAL A 102 -4.05 5.64 0.30
N PHE A 103 -4.98 6.47 0.76
CA PHE A 103 -5.44 7.66 0.04
C PHE A 103 -4.29 8.63 -0.26
N PHE A 104 -3.55 9.07 0.76
CA PHE A 104 -2.47 10.04 0.54
C PHE A 104 -1.37 9.47 -0.35
N ARG A 105 -1.04 8.18 -0.23
CA ARG A 105 -0.05 7.55 -1.11
C ARG A 105 -0.52 7.42 -2.54
N ALA A 106 -1.74 6.93 -2.75
CA ALA A 106 -2.32 6.85 -4.08
C ALA A 106 -2.39 8.24 -4.73
N ALA A 107 -2.83 9.26 -3.98
CA ALA A 107 -2.91 10.64 -4.47
C ALA A 107 -1.52 11.22 -4.82
N ILE A 108 -0.50 11.02 -3.98
CA ILE A 108 0.87 11.47 -4.25
C ILE A 108 1.42 10.81 -5.51
N THR A 109 1.22 9.50 -5.65
CA THR A 109 1.71 8.75 -6.82
C THR A 109 0.96 9.14 -8.09
N LEU A 110 -0.36 9.30 -8.02
CA LEU A 110 -1.17 9.75 -9.15
C LEU A 110 -0.77 11.18 -9.58
N ALA A 111 -0.50 12.08 -8.61
CA ALA A 111 -0.01 13.42 -8.92
C ALA A 111 1.33 13.39 -9.67
N HIS A 112 2.18 12.40 -9.38
CA HIS A 112 3.40 12.18 -10.14
C HIS A 112 3.12 11.68 -11.57
N THR A 113 2.27 10.66 -11.75
CA THR A 113 2.01 10.05 -13.05
C THR A 113 1.26 10.96 -14.01
N LEU A 114 0.21 11.64 -13.55
CA LEU A 114 -0.60 12.53 -14.39
C LEU A 114 0.20 13.69 -14.99
N SER A 115 1.36 13.99 -14.41
CA SER A 115 2.20 15.09 -14.88
C SER A 115 3.17 14.68 -15.99
N GLU A 116 3.50 13.40 -16.09
CA GLU A 116 4.40 12.87 -17.11
C GLU A 116 3.59 12.71 -18.41
N ALA A 117 3.91 13.52 -19.43
CA ALA A 117 3.28 13.34 -20.72
C ALA A 117 3.73 11.98 -21.30
N PRO A 118 2.83 11.19 -21.92
CA PRO A 118 3.20 9.93 -22.56
C PRO A 118 4.36 10.16 -23.53
N GLY A 119 5.46 9.42 -23.37
CA GLY A 119 6.64 9.53 -24.22
C GLY A 119 7.63 10.66 -23.90
N GLN A 120 7.38 11.51 -22.90
CA GLN A 120 8.32 12.54 -22.43
C GLN A 120 8.87 12.24 -21.03
N ALA A 121 9.00 10.96 -20.68
CA ALA A 121 9.71 10.59 -19.47
C ALA A 121 11.18 10.99 -19.63
N GLU A 122 11.55 12.17 -19.13
CA GLU A 122 12.94 12.59 -19.09
C GLU A 122 13.73 11.49 -18.37
N PRO A 123 14.82 10.99 -18.97
CA PRO A 123 15.64 9.99 -18.35
C PRO A 123 16.06 10.53 -16.99
N SER A 124 15.71 9.79 -15.92
CA SER A 124 16.05 10.21 -14.58
C SER A 124 17.55 10.52 -14.51
N LEU A 125 17.94 11.59 -13.82
CA LEU A 125 19.35 11.99 -13.69
C LEU A 125 20.28 10.83 -13.25
N PHE A 126 19.71 9.82 -12.58
CA PHE A 126 20.41 8.63 -12.11
C PHE A 126 20.63 7.56 -13.19
N THR A 127 19.79 7.50 -14.22
CA THR A 127 19.87 6.54 -15.33
C THR A 127 20.48 7.13 -16.60
N ALA A 128 20.81 8.43 -16.59
CA ALA A 128 21.45 9.13 -17.69
C ALA A 128 22.95 8.78 -17.88
N ARG A 129 23.58 8.07 -16.94
CA ARG A 129 25.00 7.67 -17.04
C ARG A 129 25.12 6.22 -17.50
N PRO A 130 26.19 5.85 -18.24
CA PRO A 130 26.43 4.47 -18.63
C PRO A 130 26.72 3.56 -17.42
N ALA A 131 26.70 2.26 -17.68
CA ALA A 131 26.94 1.24 -16.66
C ALA A 131 28.36 1.32 -16.07
N SER A 132 28.46 1.09 -14.77
CA SER A 132 29.70 1.14 -14.01
C SER A 132 30.35 -0.26 -13.99
N PRO A 133 31.65 -0.42 -14.27
CA PRO A 133 32.31 -1.72 -14.31
C PRO A 133 32.43 -2.38 -12.93
N GLY A 134 32.64 -3.70 -12.91
CA GLY A 134 32.85 -4.49 -11.68
C GLY A 134 31.56 -4.81 -10.91
N PHE A 135 31.70 -5.56 -9.80
CA PHE A 135 30.58 -5.96 -8.95
C PHE A 135 29.99 -4.78 -8.17
N GLN A 136 30.84 -3.94 -7.56
CA GLN A 136 30.41 -2.72 -6.88
C GLN A 136 29.67 -1.77 -7.82
N GLY A 137 30.14 -1.64 -9.07
CA GLY A 137 29.44 -0.91 -10.12
C GLY A 137 28.06 -1.48 -10.41
N ALA A 138 27.92 -2.80 -10.48
CA ALA A 138 26.62 -3.46 -10.67
C ALA A 138 25.62 -3.14 -9.55
N VAL A 139 26.06 -3.19 -8.28
CA VAL A 139 25.22 -2.83 -7.12
C VAL A 139 24.84 -1.35 -7.18
N GLN A 140 25.77 -0.47 -7.53
CA GLN A 140 25.49 0.95 -7.67
C GLN A 140 24.50 1.23 -8.79
N ASP A 141 24.66 0.59 -9.95
CA ASP A 141 23.74 0.72 -11.08
C ASP A 141 22.35 0.18 -10.73
N TRP A 142 22.25 -0.94 -10.01
CA TRP A 142 20.99 -1.46 -9.48
C TRP A 142 20.30 -0.46 -8.53
N LEU A 143 21.06 0.16 -7.63
CA LEU A 143 20.54 1.22 -6.76
C LEU A 143 20.09 2.45 -7.55
N ARG A 144 20.83 2.85 -8.60
CA ARG A 144 20.43 3.95 -9.50
C ARG A 144 19.10 3.65 -10.18
N VAL A 145 18.92 2.42 -10.70
CA VAL A 145 17.64 1.98 -11.27
C VAL A 145 16.55 1.99 -10.20
N ALA A 146 16.79 1.38 -9.03
CA ALA A 146 15.79 1.31 -7.96
C ALA A 146 15.36 2.68 -7.43
N VAL A 147 16.27 3.67 -7.42
CA VAL A 147 15.96 5.07 -7.08
C VAL A 147 15.24 5.75 -8.23
N GLY A 148 15.71 5.57 -9.47
CA GLY A 148 15.13 6.15 -10.69
C GLY A 148 13.69 5.71 -10.95
N THR A 149 13.37 4.43 -10.68
CA THR A 149 12.01 3.89 -10.76
C THR A 149 11.21 4.07 -9.48
N ARG A 150 11.79 4.70 -8.46
CA ARG A 150 11.21 4.91 -7.12
C ARG A 150 10.89 3.62 -6.35
N LEU A 151 11.35 2.47 -6.84
CA LEU A 151 11.18 1.17 -6.21
C LEU A 151 11.65 1.18 -4.75
N LEU A 152 12.82 1.77 -4.46
CA LEU A 152 13.36 1.80 -3.10
C LEU A 152 12.42 2.54 -2.14
N VAL A 153 11.87 3.68 -2.58
CA VAL A 153 10.91 4.45 -1.79
C VAL A 153 9.64 3.63 -1.58
N ILE A 154 9.09 3.04 -2.65
CA ILE A 154 7.89 2.18 -2.61
C ILE A 154 8.07 1.03 -1.60
N THR A 155 9.21 0.32 -1.65
CA THR A 155 9.54 -0.79 -0.76
C THR A 155 9.69 -0.35 0.69
N VAL A 156 10.61 0.58 0.98
CA VAL A 156 10.92 1.03 2.34
C VAL A 156 9.66 1.58 3.02
N THR A 157 8.92 2.39 2.28
CA THR A 157 7.74 3.04 2.82
C THR A 157 6.59 2.05 3.03
N GLY A 158 6.50 0.97 2.24
CA GLY A 158 5.57 -0.14 2.50
C GLY A 158 5.94 -0.95 3.74
N SER A 159 7.22 -1.22 3.92
CA SER A 159 7.75 -2.00 5.04
C SER A 159 7.61 -1.27 6.40
N ILE A 160 7.74 0.05 6.42
CA ILE A 160 7.69 0.83 7.67
C ILE A 160 6.25 1.04 8.17
N LEU A 161 5.27 1.09 7.28
CA LEU A 161 3.92 1.55 7.63
C LEU A 161 3.04 0.53 8.37
N GLN A 162 3.55 -0.62 8.82
CA GLN A 162 2.79 -1.62 9.60
C GLN A 162 1.30 -1.72 9.19
N LEU A 163 1.06 -1.94 7.90
CA LEU A 163 -0.27 -2.13 7.35
C LEU A 163 -0.61 -3.61 7.37
N GLN A 164 -1.90 -3.94 7.26
CA GLN A 164 -2.32 -5.32 7.03
C GLN A 164 -1.73 -5.81 5.69
N PRO A 165 -1.20 -7.06 5.60
CA PRO A 165 -0.59 -7.60 4.39
C PRO A 165 -1.42 -7.41 3.12
N LEU A 166 -2.74 -7.63 3.19
CA LEU A 166 -3.62 -7.45 2.05
C LEU A 166 -3.70 -5.99 1.58
N ALA A 167 -3.74 -5.03 2.51
CA ALA A 167 -3.69 -3.61 2.18
C ALA A 167 -2.35 -3.24 1.52
N VAL A 168 -1.24 -3.85 1.95
CA VAL A 168 0.07 -3.66 1.32
C VAL A 168 0.08 -4.20 -0.09
N VAL A 169 -0.44 -5.41 -0.34
CA VAL A 169 -0.55 -5.95 -1.71
C VAL A 169 -1.27 -4.98 -2.62
N LEU A 170 -2.48 -4.53 -2.22
CA LEU A 170 -3.27 -3.62 -3.05
C LEU A 170 -2.55 -2.29 -3.29
N LEU A 171 -2.01 -1.69 -2.23
CA LEU A 171 -1.30 -0.42 -2.34
C LEU A 171 -0.06 -0.55 -3.23
N GLN A 172 0.77 -1.57 -3.02
CA GLN A 172 1.99 -1.76 -3.81
C GLN A 172 1.70 -2.11 -5.27
N THR A 173 0.65 -2.88 -5.55
CA THR A 173 0.21 -3.15 -6.92
C THR A 173 -0.30 -1.88 -7.61
N MET A 174 -1.06 -1.02 -6.90
CA MET A 174 -1.45 0.29 -7.43
C MET A 174 -0.24 1.18 -7.68
N LEU A 175 0.73 1.21 -6.76
CA LEU A 175 1.96 1.99 -6.90
C LEU A 175 2.84 1.47 -8.04
N PHE A 176 2.87 0.16 -8.25
CA PHE A 176 3.55 -0.48 -9.38
C PHE A 176 2.88 -0.10 -10.71
N ALA A 177 1.55 -0.19 -10.80
CA ALA A 177 0.81 0.23 -12.00
C ALA A 177 0.98 1.73 -12.29
N ALA A 178 1.15 2.54 -11.25
CA ALA A 178 1.43 3.97 -11.34
C ALA A 178 2.94 4.30 -11.26
N SER A 179 3.82 3.32 -11.41
CA SER A 179 5.27 3.59 -11.47
C SER A 179 5.66 4.14 -12.85
N ALA A 180 6.89 4.64 -12.96
CA ALA A 180 7.39 5.27 -14.18
C ALA A 180 7.23 4.37 -15.41
N ASP A 181 7.11 4.99 -16.59
CA ASP A 181 7.08 4.27 -17.86
C ASP A 181 8.32 3.36 -18.00
N MET A 182 8.12 2.07 -17.75
CA MET A 182 9.18 1.07 -17.74
C MET A 182 9.90 0.99 -19.08
N ARG A 183 9.23 1.38 -20.17
CA ARG A 183 9.81 1.40 -21.51
C ARG A 183 10.82 2.54 -21.61
N ALA A 184 10.46 3.72 -21.12
CA ALA A 184 11.37 4.85 -21.06
C ALA A 184 12.57 4.56 -20.16
N VAL A 185 12.38 3.80 -19.07
CA VAL A 185 13.49 3.33 -18.24
C VAL A 185 14.42 2.42 -19.05
N CYS A 186 13.88 1.45 -19.79
CA CYS A 186 14.67 0.55 -20.62
C CYS A 186 15.41 1.22 -21.79
N SER A 187 14.97 2.39 -22.25
CA SER A 187 15.67 3.18 -23.27
C SER A 187 16.76 4.10 -22.71
N THR A 188 16.95 4.14 -21.38
CA THR A 188 18.01 4.94 -20.76
C THR A 188 19.41 4.47 -21.15
N GLN A 189 20.38 5.39 -21.12
CA GLN A 189 21.79 5.05 -21.42
C GLN A 189 22.33 3.95 -20.50
N LEU A 190 21.90 3.92 -19.22
CA LEU A 190 22.32 2.89 -18.28
C LEU A 190 21.91 1.49 -18.70
N LEU A 191 20.66 1.30 -19.16
CA LEU A 191 20.11 -0.01 -19.47
C LEU A 191 20.38 -0.43 -20.91
N THR A 192 20.59 0.51 -21.82
CA THR A 192 21.02 0.23 -23.21
C THR A 192 22.51 -0.09 -23.33
N ASP A 193 23.32 0.25 -22.32
CA ASP A 193 24.75 -0.08 -22.29
C ASP A 193 25.01 -1.59 -22.41
N ALA A 194 26.05 -1.94 -23.17
CA ALA A 194 26.40 -3.34 -23.46
C ALA A 194 26.70 -4.15 -22.19
N LEU A 195 27.28 -3.54 -21.16
CA LEU A 195 27.56 -4.20 -19.89
C LEU A 195 26.27 -4.53 -19.13
N SER A 196 25.33 -3.59 -19.08
CA SER A 196 24.01 -3.82 -18.48
C SER A 196 23.25 -4.93 -19.21
N GLN A 197 23.27 -4.93 -20.54
CA GLN A 197 22.64 -5.97 -21.34
C GLN A 197 23.23 -7.36 -21.05
N ARG A 198 24.56 -7.49 -20.97
CA ARG A 198 25.21 -8.75 -20.58
C ARG A 198 24.79 -9.23 -19.19
N ARG A 199 24.71 -8.31 -18.21
CA ARG A 199 24.26 -8.63 -16.84
C ARG A 199 22.80 -9.08 -16.83
N LEU A 200 21.92 -8.38 -17.55
CA LEU A 200 20.50 -8.73 -17.66
C LEU A 200 20.31 -10.11 -18.31
N VAL A 201 21.07 -10.43 -19.36
CA VAL A 201 21.06 -11.77 -19.97
C VAL A 201 21.52 -12.83 -18.97
N GLY A 202 22.58 -12.58 -18.20
CA GLY A 202 23.03 -13.51 -17.17
C GLY A 202 21.98 -13.77 -16.10
N VAL A 203 21.34 -12.71 -15.58
CA VAL A 203 20.24 -12.84 -14.61
C VAL A 203 19.05 -13.58 -15.22
N ARG A 204 18.71 -13.28 -16.48
CA ARG A 204 17.67 -13.97 -17.24
C ARG A 204 17.93 -15.46 -17.31
N GLN A 205 19.12 -15.86 -17.71
CA GLN A 205 19.50 -17.27 -17.82
C GLN A 205 19.42 -18.01 -16.49
N VAL A 206 19.84 -17.37 -15.39
CA VAL A 206 19.70 -17.97 -14.04
C VAL A 206 18.24 -18.19 -13.69
N LEU A 207 17.36 -17.22 -13.96
CA LEU A 207 15.93 -17.35 -13.72
C LEU A 207 15.29 -18.40 -14.64
N GLU A 208 15.68 -18.44 -15.91
CA GLU A 208 15.22 -19.44 -16.88
C GLU A 208 15.66 -20.87 -16.53
N VAL A 209 16.81 -21.06 -15.87
CA VAL A 209 17.21 -22.38 -15.36
C VAL A 209 16.44 -22.75 -14.10
N ALA A 210 16.09 -21.78 -13.26
CA ALA A 210 15.32 -22.02 -12.05
C ALA A 210 13.85 -22.43 -12.33
N VAL A 211 13.24 -21.88 -13.39
CA VAL A 211 11.82 -22.12 -13.75
C VAL A 211 11.48 -23.58 -14.12
N PRO A 212 12.19 -24.27 -15.04
CA PRO A 212 11.83 -25.62 -15.50
C PRO A 212 12.06 -26.71 -14.45
N VAL A 213 12.92 -26.47 -13.45
CA VAL A 213 13.05 -27.36 -12.28
C VAL A 213 11.73 -27.45 -11.49
N LEU A 214 10.77 -26.56 -11.75
CA LEU A 214 9.59 -26.35 -10.91
C LEU A 214 8.25 -26.59 -11.62
N GLY A 215 8.24 -27.00 -12.89
CA GLY A 215 6.99 -27.41 -13.53
C GLY A 215 7.07 -27.84 -15.00
N PRO A 216 6.50 -29.00 -15.38
CA PRO A 216 6.25 -29.38 -16.78
C PRO A 216 5.06 -28.65 -17.44
N ILE A 217 4.33 -27.82 -16.70
CA ILE A 217 3.04 -27.25 -17.12
C ILE A 217 3.18 -26.09 -18.13
N TRP A 218 4.37 -25.46 -18.24
CA TRP A 218 4.56 -24.23 -19.02
C TRP A 218 5.42 -24.38 -20.29
N SER A 219 5.84 -25.60 -20.64
CA SER A 219 6.67 -25.88 -21.83
C SER A 219 6.03 -25.43 -23.15
N HIS A 220 4.70 -25.27 -23.19
CA HIS A 220 3.97 -24.81 -24.37
C HIS A 220 4.03 -23.30 -24.61
N ALA A 221 4.23 -22.48 -23.56
CA ALA A 221 4.30 -21.02 -23.70
C ALA A 221 5.69 -20.54 -24.15
N ALA A 222 6.75 -21.32 -23.90
CA ALA A 222 8.11 -20.99 -24.32
C ALA A 222 8.33 -21.16 -25.83
N GLN A 223 7.53 -22.00 -26.51
CA GLN A 223 7.72 -22.26 -27.94
C GLN A 223 7.27 -21.11 -28.85
N THR A 224 6.45 -20.18 -28.36
CA THR A 224 6.03 -18.99 -29.12
C THR A 224 7.07 -17.86 -29.13
N GLU A 225 8.15 -17.93 -28.33
CA GLU A 225 9.24 -16.93 -28.35
C GLU A 225 10.22 -17.08 -29.52
N ALA A 226 10.20 -18.21 -30.25
CA ALA A 226 11.17 -18.51 -31.31
C ALA A 226 11.07 -17.61 -32.57
N TRP A 227 10.08 -16.71 -32.65
CA TRP A 227 9.75 -15.94 -33.85
C TRP A 227 9.88 -14.41 -33.73
N ARG A 228 10.67 -13.90 -32.77
CA ARG A 228 10.80 -12.44 -32.57
C ARG A 228 12.14 -11.85 -33.00
N PRO A 229 12.15 -10.69 -33.68
CA PRO A 229 13.38 -10.01 -34.11
C PRO A 229 14.24 -9.62 -32.92
N GLU A 230 15.56 -9.73 -33.08
CA GLU A 230 16.58 -9.61 -32.02
C GLU A 230 16.46 -8.33 -31.17
N GLN A 231 16.03 -7.21 -31.76
CA GLN A 231 15.83 -5.94 -31.06
C GLN A 231 14.65 -5.97 -30.09
N SER A 232 13.54 -6.64 -30.44
CA SER A 232 12.40 -6.85 -29.54
C SER A 232 12.78 -7.71 -28.32
N SER A 233 13.80 -8.57 -28.47
CA SER A 233 14.31 -9.43 -27.40
C SER A 233 15.06 -8.65 -26.31
N ARG A 234 15.84 -7.62 -26.66
CA ARG A 234 16.58 -6.81 -25.66
C ARG A 234 15.65 -5.96 -24.80
N GLN A 235 14.71 -5.26 -25.44
CA GLN A 235 13.72 -4.46 -24.72
C GLN A 235 12.78 -5.34 -23.88
N GLY A 236 12.34 -6.49 -24.42
CA GLY A 236 11.57 -7.48 -23.67
C GLY A 236 12.33 -8.00 -22.45
N SER A 237 13.60 -8.36 -22.59
CA SER A 237 14.42 -8.83 -21.47
C SER A 237 14.56 -7.76 -20.38
N CYS A 238 14.78 -6.50 -20.76
CA CYS A 238 14.84 -5.40 -19.81
C CYS A 238 13.50 -5.19 -19.08
N LEU A 239 12.38 -5.12 -19.81
CA LEU A 239 11.05 -4.92 -19.23
C LEU A 239 10.68 -6.04 -18.27
N THR A 240 10.89 -7.30 -18.68
CA THR A 240 10.66 -8.48 -17.83
C THR A 240 11.44 -8.37 -16.52
N MET A 241 12.74 -8.06 -16.58
CA MET A 241 13.56 -7.92 -15.37
C MET A 241 13.10 -6.76 -14.48
N LEU A 242 12.72 -5.64 -15.08
CA LEU A 242 12.24 -4.49 -14.33
C LEU A 242 10.92 -4.80 -13.62
N ILE A 243 9.96 -5.44 -14.32
CA ILE A 243 8.68 -5.86 -13.74
C ILE A 243 8.91 -6.90 -12.65
N PHE A 244 9.73 -7.92 -12.92
CA PHE A 244 10.09 -8.94 -11.93
C PHE A 244 10.68 -8.31 -10.66
N GLN A 245 11.62 -7.38 -10.82
CA GLN A 245 12.21 -6.65 -9.70
C GLN A 245 11.16 -5.87 -8.90
N HIS A 246 10.21 -5.20 -9.57
CA HIS A 246 9.15 -4.47 -8.86
C HIS A 246 8.17 -5.41 -8.15
N LEU A 247 7.83 -6.57 -8.74
CA LEU A 247 6.99 -7.55 -8.07
C LEU A 247 7.67 -8.11 -6.82
N VAL A 248 8.93 -8.53 -6.93
CA VAL A 248 9.65 -9.13 -5.80
C VAL A 248 9.97 -8.08 -4.74
N VAL A 249 10.64 -7.01 -5.12
CA VAL A 249 11.16 -6.02 -4.15
C VAL A 249 10.09 -5.00 -3.77
N GLY A 250 9.22 -4.60 -4.70
CA GLY A 250 8.20 -3.59 -4.49
C GLY A 250 6.91 -4.13 -3.86
N VAL A 251 6.56 -5.40 -4.12
CA VAL A 251 5.33 -6.01 -3.60
C VAL A 251 5.63 -7.09 -2.56
N VAL A 252 6.35 -8.15 -2.92
CA VAL A 252 6.53 -9.33 -2.04
C VAL A 252 7.28 -8.96 -0.75
N VAL A 253 8.42 -8.26 -0.84
CA VAL A 253 9.21 -7.90 0.35
C VAL A 253 8.39 -7.07 1.36
N PRO A 254 7.70 -5.96 0.97
CA PRO A 254 6.85 -5.23 1.89
C PRO A 254 5.72 -6.06 2.48
N VAL A 255 5.13 -6.98 1.71
CA VAL A 255 4.04 -7.85 2.18
C VAL A 255 4.54 -8.84 3.22
N VAL A 256 5.70 -9.45 3.01
CA VAL A 256 6.34 -10.34 3.99
C VAL A 256 6.68 -9.58 5.26
N VAL A 257 7.29 -8.39 5.14
CA VAL A 257 7.57 -7.53 6.31
C VAL A 257 6.28 -7.16 7.04
N ALA A 258 5.22 -6.78 6.31
CA ALA A 258 3.92 -6.46 6.88
C ALA A 258 3.30 -7.66 7.59
N ALA A 259 3.45 -8.88 7.07
CA ALA A 259 2.94 -10.07 7.73
C ALA A 259 3.67 -10.37 9.04
N HIS A 260 4.98 -10.15 9.09
CA HIS A 260 5.77 -10.34 10.32
C HIS A 260 5.59 -9.23 11.35
N THR A 261 5.25 -8.01 10.91
CA THR A 261 5.08 -6.84 11.77
C THR A 261 3.62 -6.45 12.01
N SER A 262 2.67 -7.16 11.41
CA SER A 262 1.25 -6.90 11.60
C SER A 262 0.88 -7.09 13.06
N LEU A 263 0.37 -6.01 13.64
CA LEU A 263 -0.24 -6.06 14.97
C LEU A 263 -1.52 -6.90 14.89
N PRO A 264 -1.81 -7.73 15.90
CA PRO A 264 -3.10 -8.41 16.00
C PRO A 264 -4.23 -7.39 15.88
N ASP A 265 -5.31 -7.76 15.19
CA ASP A 265 -6.39 -6.85 14.83
C ASP A 265 -7.17 -6.42 16.08
N TRP A 266 -6.72 -5.36 16.74
CA TRP A 266 -7.33 -4.78 17.94
C TRP A 266 -8.81 -4.41 17.75
N LYS A 267 -9.25 -4.23 16.49
CA LYS A 267 -10.66 -3.94 16.16
C LYS A 267 -11.55 -5.16 16.39
N ALA A 268 -11.02 -6.38 16.29
CA ALA A 268 -11.82 -7.59 16.54
C ALA A 268 -12.32 -7.63 18.00
N GLU A 269 -11.50 -7.18 18.95
CA GLU A 269 -11.86 -7.12 20.37
C GLU A 269 -12.89 -6.02 20.66
N GLU A 270 -12.73 -4.82 20.09
CA GLU A 270 -13.69 -3.73 20.26
C GLU A 270 -15.05 -4.06 19.62
N GLN A 271 -15.05 -4.73 18.47
CA GLN A 271 -16.26 -5.08 17.74
C GLN A 271 -17.04 -6.21 18.42
N GLN A 272 -16.36 -7.16 19.06
CA GLN A 272 -17.01 -8.14 19.95
C GLN A 272 -17.69 -7.46 21.14
N GLN A 273 -17.02 -6.50 21.80
CA GLN A 273 -17.59 -5.80 22.95
C GLN A 273 -18.81 -4.96 22.60
N HIS A 274 -18.83 -4.34 21.42
CA HIS A 274 -19.99 -3.56 20.98
C HIS A 274 -21.18 -4.43 20.53
N LEU A 275 -20.94 -5.60 19.93
CA LEU A 275 -22.01 -6.54 19.57
C LEU A 275 -22.71 -7.12 20.81
N GLU A 276 -22.01 -7.26 21.94
CA GLU A 276 -22.62 -7.66 23.21
C GLU A 276 -23.37 -6.53 23.92
N GLN A 277 -23.09 -5.26 23.56
CA GLN A 277 -23.65 -4.09 24.25
C GLN A 277 -24.73 -3.35 23.47
N GLU A 278 -25.13 -3.79 22.27
CA GLU A 278 -26.28 -3.18 21.59
C GLU A 278 -27.55 -3.52 22.41
N PRO A 279 -28.06 -2.58 23.23
CA PRO A 279 -29.24 -2.84 24.03
C PRO A 279 -30.37 -3.06 23.04
N GLN A 280 -31.20 -4.08 23.24
CA GLN A 280 -32.44 -4.28 22.48
C GLN A 280 -33.20 -2.95 22.41
N GLN A 281 -32.98 -2.20 21.33
CA GLN A 281 -33.51 -0.87 21.20
C GLN A 281 -34.97 -1.05 20.82
N GLN A 282 -35.79 -0.93 21.86
CA GLN A 282 -37.24 -1.08 21.89
C GLN A 282 -37.84 -0.44 20.63
N GLN A 283 -38.18 -1.29 19.66
CA GLN A 283 -38.77 -0.90 18.38
C GLN A 283 -40.05 -0.11 18.67
N SER A 284 -40.01 1.20 18.45
CA SER A 284 -41.19 2.04 18.51
C SER A 284 -42.01 1.79 17.24
N PRO A 285 -43.25 1.25 17.34
CA PRO A 285 -44.01 0.73 16.20
C PRO A 285 -44.60 1.79 15.26
N ALA A 286 -44.28 3.08 15.44
CA ALA A 286 -44.96 4.18 14.74
C ALA A 286 -44.16 4.80 13.58
N LEU A 287 -42.99 4.27 13.22
CA LEU A 287 -42.16 4.84 12.15
C LEU A 287 -42.67 4.40 10.77
N GLY A 288 -42.98 5.38 9.91
CA GLY A 288 -43.66 5.19 8.63
C GLY A 288 -42.89 4.37 7.57
N LEU A 289 -43.59 4.00 6.49
CA LEU A 289 -43.10 3.15 5.38
C LEU A 289 -41.72 3.55 4.82
N TRP A 290 -41.44 4.85 4.68
CA TRP A 290 -40.13 5.33 4.21
C TRP A 290 -38.98 4.95 5.14
N GLN A 291 -39.23 4.96 6.44
CA GLN A 291 -38.21 4.63 7.44
C GLN A 291 -37.96 3.12 7.49
N GLN A 292 -38.97 2.30 7.19
CA GLN A 292 -38.82 0.86 7.01
C GLN A 292 -37.95 0.55 5.76
N HIS A 293 -38.20 1.21 4.63
CA HIS A 293 -37.37 1.05 3.43
C HIS A 293 -35.93 1.54 3.65
N ALA A 294 -35.74 2.70 4.28
CA ALA A 294 -34.40 3.19 4.62
C ALA A 294 -33.67 2.23 5.57
N ALA A 295 -34.36 1.70 6.58
CA ALA A 295 -33.79 0.70 7.49
C ALA A 295 -33.40 -0.59 6.76
N ALA A 296 -34.24 -1.08 5.84
CA ALA A 296 -33.93 -2.25 5.03
C ALA A 296 -32.69 -2.04 4.13
N LEU A 297 -32.58 -0.89 3.46
CA LEU A 297 -31.40 -0.53 2.67
C LEU A 297 -30.14 -0.42 3.53
N ILE A 298 -30.23 0.25 4.69
CA ILE A 298 -29.11 0.36 5.64
C ILE A 298 -28.67 -1.03 6.10
N GLN A 299 -29.62 -1.91 6.43
CA GLN A 299 -29.34 -3.27 6.86
C GLN A 299 -28.68 -4.09 5.74
N GLN A 300 -29.13 -3.95 4.49
CA GLN A 300 -28.48 -4.59 3.33
C GLN A 300 -27.04 -4.09 3.13
N VAL A 301 -26.82 -2.78 3.20
CA VAL A 301 -25.47 -2.19 3.10
C VAL A 301 -24.57 -2.67 4.24
N GLN A 302 -25.09 -2.76 5.46
CA GLN A 302 -24.35 -3.28 6.61
C GLN A 302 -24.02 -4.77 6.46
N GLN A 303 -24.94 -5.59 5.93
CA GLN A 303 -24.70 -7.01 5.66
C GLN A 303 -23.64 -7.21 4.58
N LEU A 304 -23.70 -6.44 3.50
CA LEU A 304 -22.69 -6.45 2.43
C LEU A 304 -21.33 -5.99 2.96
N ALA A 305 -21.29 -4.91 3.74
CA ALA A 305 -20.06 -4.44 4.38
C ALA A 305 -19.48 -5.47 5.34
N ALA A 306 -20.31 -6.16 6.12
CA ALA A 306 -19.88 -7.23 7.02
C ALA A 306 -19.36 -8.45 6.26
N ALA A 307 -20.03 -8.85 5.17
CA ALA A 307 -19.57 -9.94 4.31
C ALA A 307 -18.23 -9.62 3.64
N ALA A 308 -18.07 -8.40 3.10
CA ALA A 308 -16.82 -7.90 2.55
C ALA A 308 -15.72 -7.85 3.63
N GLY A 309 -16.04 -7.40 4.84
CA GLY A 309 -15.12 -7.38 5.97
C GLY A 309 -14.63 -8.79 6.36
N ARG A 310 -15.52 -9.80 6.37
CA ARG A 310 -15.14 -11.20 6.61
C ARG A 310 -14.30 -11.79 5.49
N ALA A 311 -14.60 -11.47 4.24
CA ALA A 311 -13.81 -11.91 3.10
C ALA A 311 -12.40 -11.29 3.15
N TRP A 312 -12.33 -10.00 3.45
CA TRP A 312 -11.07 -9.26 3.65
C TRP A 312 -10.23 -9.86 4.78
N SER A 313 -10.83 -10.11 5.95
CA SER A 313 -10.11 -10.67 7.08
C SER A 313 -9.56 -12.06 6.76
N ARG A 314 -10.38 -12.95 6.17
CA ARG A 314 -9.94 -14.30 5.75
C ARG A 314 -8.79 -14.24 4.74
N ALA A 315 -8.89 -13.38 3.73
CA ALA A 315 -7.83 -13.22 2.74
C ALA A 315 -6.54 -12.68 3.38
N ASN A 316 -6.65 -11.72 4.29
CA ASN A 316 -5.51 -11.18 5.03
C ASN A 316 -4.88 -12.20 5.98
N ASP A 317 -5.68 -13.00 6.67
CA ASP A 317 -5.22 -14.07 7.56
C ASP A 317 -4.52 -15.16 6.76
N GLY A 318 -5.10 -15.59 5.64
CA GLY A 318 -4.48 -16.53 4.72
C GLY A 318 -3.13 -16.02 4.20
N LEU A 319 -3.05 -14.75 3.81
CA LEU A 319 -1.79 -14.13 3.37
C LEU A 319 -0.77 -14.02 4.51
N THR A 320 -1.22 -13.70 5.72
CA THR A 320 -0.36 -13.62 6.92
C THR A 320 0.20 -14.99 7.28
N GLN A 321 -0.63 -16.03 7.26
CA GLN A 321 -0.21 -17.42 7.49
C GLN A 321 0.76 -17.87 6.39
N LEU A 322 0.44 -17.59 5.13
CA LEU A 322 1.31 -17.88 3.99
C LEU A 322 2.65 -17.16 4.13
N CYS A 323 2.72 -15.96 4.74
CA CYS A 323 3.93 -15.15 4.89
C CYS A 323 4.73 -15.41 6.18
N ARG A 324 4.12 -15.98 7.24
CA ARG A 324 4.80 -16.32 8.50
C ARG A 324 5.28 -17.77 8.51
N TRP A 325 6.19 -18.14 7.61
CA TRP A 325 6.50 -19.54 7.23
C TRP A 325 7.09 -20.41 8.35
N GLY A 326 7.12 -19.94 9.59
CA GLY A 326 7.67 -20.61 10.77
C GLY A 326 6.98 -21.92 11.16
N ALA A 327 5.87 -22.30 10.51
CA ALA A 327 5.27 -23.63 10.67
C ALA A 327 5.80 -24.66 9.66
N LEU A 328 6.44 -24.23 8.58
CA LEU A 328 6.93 -25.12 7.52
C LEU A 328 8.40 -25.50 7.77
N PRO A 329 8.79 -26.76 7.49
CA PRO A 329 10.19 -27.16 7.42
C PRO A 329 10.98 -26.29 6.43
N PRO A 330 12.26 -26.02 6.67
CA PRO A 330 13.07 -25.09 5.86
C PRO A 330 13.16 -25.48 4.37
N HIS A 331 13.11 -26.78 4.06
CA HIS A 331 13.10 -27.25 2.66
C HIS A 331 11.78 -26.93 1.95
N GLN A 332 10.63 -27.02 2.64
CA GLN A 332 9.33 -26.65 2.07
C GLN A 332 9.25 -25.14 1.86
N THR A 333 9.78 -24.36 2.80
CA THR A 333 9.98 -22.92 2.65
C THR A 333 10.83 -22.62 1.42
N PHE A 334 11.98 -23.27 1.26
CA PHE A 334 12.81 -23.04 0.09
C PHE A 334 12.05 -23.31 -1.23
N VAL A 335 11.35 -24.44 -1.32
CA VAL A 335 10.54 -24.81 -2.50
C VAL A 335 9.44 -23.77 -2.77
N LEU A 336 8.74 -23.28 -1.75
CA LEU A 336 7.65 -22.31 -1.92
C LEU A 336 8.18 -20.92 -2.34
N ILE A 337 9.34 -20.48 -1.82
CA ILE A 337 10.01 -19.24 -2.30
C ILE A 337 10.33 -19.39 -3.78
N VAL A 338 10.95 -20.50 -4.13
CA VAL A 338 11.41 -20.77 -5.49
C VAL A 338 10.24 -20.85 -6.47
N LEU A 339 9.14 -21.53 -6.10
CA LEU A 339 7.89 -21.55 -6.88
C LEU A 339 7.27 -20.17 -7.03
N LEU A 340 7.22 -19.37 -5.95
CA LEU A 340 6.69 -18.02 -6.00
C LEU A 340 7.50 -17.14 -6.95
N LEU A 341 8.83 -17.18 -6.86
CA LEU A 341 9.72 -16.42 -7.73
C LEU A 341 9.57 -16.83 -9.20
N ALA A 342 9.47 -18.13 -9.49
CA ALA A 342 9.25 -18.61 -10.85
C ALA A 342 7.91 -18.13 -11.44
N ASN A 343 6.83 -18.19 -10.66
CA ASN A 343 5.52 -17.69 -11.09
C ASN A 343 5.54 -16.17 -11.33
N LEU A 344 6.18 -15.40 -10.44
CA LEU A 344 6.33 -13.96 -10.62
C LEU A 344 7.16 -13.61 -11.86
N TYR A 345 8.19 -14.41 -12.15
CA TYR A 345 8.99 -14.25 -13.35
C TYR A 345 8.16 -14.52 -14.62
N LEU A 346 7.37 -15.58 -14.66
CA LEU A 346 6.48 -15.86 -15.79
C LEU A 346 5.42 -14.76 -15.98
N LEU A 347 4.80 -14.30 -14.89
CA LEU A 347 3.87 -13.17 -14.92
C LEU A 347 4.55 -11.89 -15.45
N SER A 348 5.82 -11.66 -15.09
CA SER A 348 6.58 -10.52 -15.59
C SER A 348 6.87 -10.60 -17.09
N GLN A 349 7.14 -11.80 -17.63
CA GLN A 349 7.30 -12.01 -19.07
C GLN A 349 5.98 -11.73 -19.81
N ALA A 350 4.87 -12.28 -19.32
CA ALA A 350 3.56 -12.05 -19.91
C ALA A 350 3.18 -10.56 -19.90
N ALA A 351 3.41 -9.86 -18.79
CA ALA A 351 3.17 -8.43 -18.68
C ALA A 351 4.06 -7.61 -19.63
N ALA A 352 5.36 -7.95 -19.73
CA ALA A 352 6.28 -7.30 -20.67
C ALA A 352 5.83 -7.51 -22.12
N PHE A 353 5.35 -8.70 -22.48
CA PHE A 353 4.81 -9.01 -23.80
C PHE A 353 3.61 -8.12 -24.13
N HIS A 354 2.64 -8.02 -23.22
CA HIS A 354 1.46 -7.18 -23.42
C HIS A 354 1.84 -5.71 -23.59
N LEU A 355 2.77 -5.21 -22.79
CA LEU A 355 3.27 -3.83 -22.94
C LEU A 355 3.91 -3.63 -24.32
N ILE A 356 4.71 -4.56 -24.82
CA ILE A 356 5.30 -4.41 -26.16
C ILE A 356 4.22 -4.47 -27.27
N ALA A 357 3.23 -5.35 -27.12
CA ALA A 357 2.18 -5.55 -28.11
C ALA A 357 1.25 -4.33 -28.29
N ASP A 358 1.01 -3.57 -27.22
CA ASP A 358 0.12 -2.40 -27.25
C ASP A 358 0.71 -1.15 -27.94
N GLN A 359 1.84 -1.27 -28.66
CA GLN A 359 2.39 -0.14 -29.42
C GLN A 359 1.74 -0.01 -30.79
N PRO A 360 1.13 1.15 -31.12
CA PRO A 360 0.79 1.45 -32.50
C PRO A 360 2.10 1.53 -33.31
N LEU A 361 2.15 0.76 -34.39
CA LEU A 361 3.25 0.74 -35.37
C LEU A 361 3.42 2.09 -36.08
#